data_AF-A0A7C1VU36-F1
#
_entry.id   AF-A0A7C1VU36-F1
#
_cell.length_a   1.000
_cell.length_b   1.000
_cell.length_c   1.000
_cell.angle_alpha   90.00
_cell.angle_beta   90.00
_cell.angle_gamma   90.00
#
_symmetry.space_group_name_H-M   'P 1'
#
loop_
_entity.id
_entity.type
_entity.pdbx_description
1 polymer ?
#
loop_
_entity_poly.entity_id
_entity_poly.type
_entity_poly.pdbx_seq_one_letter_code
_entity_poly.pdbx_strand_id
1 'polypeptide(L)' 'ELRKVDFTDADLAGADFDDVTLDGVYFCRSNLVGVKNIETVKGFGNCVFVDVLVTGEQKRVIEEMIGKSLGNRFIVKKG' A
#
# COMPACT_ATOMS: atom_id res chain seq x y z
N GLU A 1 -6.43 -8.05 -10.87
CA GLU A 1 -5.06 -8.59 -10.71
C GLU A 1 -4.07 -7.63 -11.36
N LEU A 2 -2.99 -7.26 -10.66
CA LEU A 2 -1.93 -6.38 -11.14
C LEU A 2 -0.56 -7.01 -10.82
N ARG A 3 0.33 -7.05 -11.82
CA ARG A 3 1.67 -7.63 -11.68
C ARG A 3 2.73 -6.64 -12.15
N LYS A 4 3.74 -6.37 -11.32
CA LYS A 4 4.90 -5.51 -11.65
C LYS A 4 4.52 -4.12 -12.17
N VAL A 5 3.39 -3.59 -11.69
CA VAL A 5 2.94 -2.24 -12.02
C VAL A 5 3.69 -1.23 -11.14
N ASP A 6 3.99 -0.08 -11.71
CA ASP A 6 4.57 1.06 -11.00
C ASP A 6 3.50 2.14 -10.80
N PHE A 7 3.20 2.46 -9.55
CA PHE A 7 2.29 3.52 -9.13
C PHE A 7 3.02 4.75 -8.60
N THR A 8 4.23 5.02 -9.10
CA THR A 8 5.00 6.20 -8.71
C THR A 8 4.17 7.48 -8.89
N ASP A 9 4.12 8.30 -7.83
CA ASP A 9 3.38 9.57 -7.74
C ASP A 9 1.85 9.45 -7.97
N ALA A 10 1.28 8.25 -7.94
CA ALA A 10 -0.15 8.05 -8.14
C ALA A 10 -0.99 8.52 -6.94
N ASP A 11 -2.09 9.20 -7.21
CA ASP A 11 -3.12 9.48 -6.21
C ASP A 11 -4.19 8.38 -6.23
N LEU A 12 -4.20 7.56 -5.19
CA LEU A 12 -5.14 6.45 -5.01
C LEU A 12 -6.03 6.69 -3.78
N ALA A 13 -6.12 7.93 -3.30
CA ALA A 13 -6.89 8.24 -2.11
C ALA A 13 -8.35 7.81 -2.24
N GLY A 14 -8.85 7.14 -1.21
CA GLY A 14 -10.25 6.66 -1.17
C GLY A 14 -10.56 5.50 -2.13
N ALA A 15 -9.59 4.97 -2.88
CA ALA A 15 -9.82 3.86 -3.80
C ALA A 15 -10.27 2.59 -3.07
N ASP A 16 -11.03 1.75 -3.78
CA ASP A 16 -11.52 0.48 -3.25
C ASP A 16 -10.59 -0.65 -3.69
N PHE A 17 -10.03 -1.39 -2.73
CA PHE A 17 -9.11 -2.50 -2.96
C PHE A 17 -9.77 -3.87 -2.69
N ASP A 18 -11.11 -3.94 -2.71
CA ASP A 18 -11.85 -5.20 -2.55
C ASP A 18 -11.42 -6.26 -3.59
N ASP A 19 -11.09 -7.45 -3.09
CA ASP A 19 -10.57 -8.61 -3.83
C ASP A 19 -9.43 -8.31 -4.83
N VAL A 20 -8.61 -7.28 -4.56
CA VAL A 20 -7.45 -6.97 -5.39
C VAL A 20 -6.31 -7.97 -5.13
N THR A 21 -5.71 -8.46 -6.22
CA THR A 21 -4.48 -9.26 -6.18
C THR A 21 -3.33 -8.44 -6.75
N LEU A 22 -2.27 -8.24 -5.96
CA LEU A 22 -1.05 -7.54 -6.30
C LEU A 22 0.14 -8.50 -6.25
N ASP A 23 1.05 -8.42 -7.22
CA ASP A 23 2.30 -9.18 -7.19
C ASP A 23 3.47 -8.33 -7.73
N GLY A 24 4.47 -8.07 -6.88
CA GLY A 24 5.64 -7.29 -7.27
C GLY A 24 5.34 -5.83 -7.64
N VAL A 25 4.26 -5.25 -7.11
CA VAL A 25 3.84 -3.88 -7.42
C VAL A 25 4.67 -2.87 -6.64
N TYR A 26 5.01 -1.75 -7.27
CA TYR A 26 5.78 -0.67 -6.69
C TYR A 26 4.87 0.53 -6.37
N PHE A 27 4.84 0.92 -5.11
CA PHE A 27 4.23 2.15 -4.63
C PHE A 27 5.34 3.10 -4.20
N CYS A 28 5.55 4.19 -4.95
CA CYS A 28 6.60 5.16 -4.66
C CYS A 28 5.99 6.56 -4.64
N ARG A 29 6.08 7.28 -3.52
CA ARG A 29 5.46 8.62 -3.35
C ARG A 29 3.96 8.66 -3.70
N SER A 30 3.29 7.52 -3.62
CA SER A 30 1.86 7.42 -3.90
C SER A 30 1.03 7.77 -2.67
N ASN A 31 -0.24 8.10 -2.90
CA ASN A 31 -1.20 8.42 -1.85
C ASN A 31 -2.22 7.29 -1.69
N LEU A 32 -2.16 6.56 -0.58
CA LEU A 32 -3.13 5.51 -0.23
C LEU A 32 -4.11 5.97 0.86
N VAL A 33 -4.15 7.25 1.22
CA VAL A 33 -5.00 7.73 2.33
C VAL A 33 -6.47 7.43 2.04
N GLY A 34 -7.11 6.73 2.98
CA GLY A 34 -8.54 6.41 2.90
C GLY A 34 -8.89 5.26 1.93
N VAL A 35 -7.90 4.61 1.32
CA VAL A 35 -8.10 3.32 0.62
C VAL A 35 -8.82 2.34 1.55
N LYS A 36 -9.81 1.65 0.98
CA LYS A 36 -10.69 0.70 1.65
C LYS A 36 -10.27 -0.74 1.36
N ASN A 37 -10.61 -1.67 2.26
CA ASN A 37 -10.43 -3.11 2.07
C ASN A 37 -8.96 -3.52 1.84
N ILE A 38 -8.01 -2.86 2.52
CA ILE A 38 -6.58 -3.18 2.43
C ILE A 38 -6.32 -4.60 2.94
N GLU A 39 -7.01 -4.98 4.02
CA GLU A 39 -6.91 -6.27 4.70
C GLU A 39 -7.30 -7.46 3.82
N THR A 40 -8.08 -7.24 2.74
CA THR A 40 -8.50 -8.31 1.81
C THR A 40 -7.53 -8.51 0.65
N VAL A 41 -6.55 -7.62 0.48
CA VAL A 41 -5.62 -7.63 -0.65
C VAL A 41 -4.70 -8.85 -0.58
N LYS A 42 -4.58 -9.55 -1.70
CA LYS A 42 -3.69 -10.70 -1.85
C LYS A 42 -2.34 -10.27 -2.42
N GLY A 43 -1.25 -10.85 -1.91
CA GLY A 43 0.10 -10.70 -2.45
C GLY A 43 0.86 -9.43 -2.04
N PHE A 44 0.37 -8.71 -1.02
CA PHE A 44 1.06 -7.53 -0.48
C PHE A 44 2.51 -7.78 -0.05
N GLY A 45 2.83 -9.00 0.43
CA GLY A 45 4.20 -9.37 0.84
C GLY A 45 5.26 -9.23 -0.26
N ASN A 46 4.86 -9.21 -1.53
CA ASN A 46 5.77 -9.01 -2.67
C ASN A 46 5.83 -7.55 -3.13
N CYS A 47 5.05 -6.64 -2.53
CA CYS A 47 5.00 -5.24 -2.92
C CYS A 47 6.07 -4.42 -2.20
N VAL A 48 6.46 -3.30 -2.84
CA VAL A 48 7.45 -2.36 -2.30
C VAL A 48 6.78 -1.01 -2.08
N PHE A 49 7.04 -0.41 -0.92
CA PHE A 49 6.49 0.89 -0.51
C PHE A 49 7.62 1.85 -0.19
N VAL A 50 7.75 2.93 -0.95
CA VAL A 50 8.75 3.97 -0.74
C VAL A 50 8.05 5.32 -0.62
N ASP A 51 8.18 5.97 0.53
CA ASP A 51 7.60 7.30 0.78
C ASP A 51 6.08 7.36 0.53
N VAL A 52 5.35 6.29 0.85
CA VAL A 52 3.91 6.17 0.59
C VAL A 52 3.10 6.85 1.69
N LEU A 53 2.15 7.71 1.30
CA LEU A 53 1.27 8.42 2.23
C LEU A 53 0.11 7.52 2.67
N VAL A 54 -0.05 7.36 3.98
CA VAL A 54 -1.07 6.49 4.62
C VAL A 54 -1.62 7.12 5.90
N THR A 55 -2.76 6.63 6.40
CA THR A 55 -3.16 6.87 7.79
C THR A 55 -2.40 5.97 8.77
N GLY A 56 -2.48 6.26 10.07
CA GLY A 56 -1.86 5.41 11.09
C GLY A 56 -2.42 3.99 11.10
N GLU A 57 -3.73 3.84 10.87
CA GLU A 57 -4.39 2.53 10.79
C GLU A 57 -3.97 1.76 9.54
N GLN A 58 -3.94 2.42 8.37
CA GLN A 58 -3.50 1.79 7.14
C GLN A 58 -2.04 1.33 7.22
N LYS A 59 -1.17 2.14 7.85
CA LYS A 59 0.22 1.73 8.11
C LYS A 59 0.26 0.43 8.91
N ARG A 60 -0.49 0.34 10.02
CA ARG A 60 -0.55 -0.85 10.88
C ARG A 60 -0.97 -2.09 10.08
N VAL A 61 -2.07 -1.98 9.33
CA VAL A 61 -2.60 -3.09 8.52
C VAL A 61 -1.59 -3.52 7.44
N ILE A 62 -1.00 -2.57 6.70
CA ILE A 62 -0.02 -2.90 5.67
C ILE A 62 1.21 -3.58 6.29
N GLU A 63 1.74 -3.07 7.40
CA GLU A 63 2.90 -3.64 8.10
C GLU A 63 2.64 -5.08 8.60
N GLU A 64 1.42 -5.38 9.06
CA GLU A 64 1.00 -6.74 9.41
C GLU A 64 1.00 -7.66 8.19
N MET A 65 0.56 -7.18 7.02
CA MET A 65 0.45 -7.98 5.80
C MET A 65 1.78 -8.24 5.09
N ILE A 66 2.73 -7.29 5.14
CA ILE A 66 4.03 -7.42 4.45
C ILE A 66 5.06 -8.25 5.22
N GLY A 67 4.81 -8.56 6.50
CA GLY A 67 5.81 -9.18 7.38
C GLY A 67 7.00 -8.24 7.65
N LYS A 68 8.05 -8.70 8.34
CA LYS A 68 9.22 -7.87 8.70
C LYS A 68 10.08 -7.48 7.47
N SER A 69 9.55 -6.66 6.56
CA SER A 69 10.27 -6.05 5.45
C SER A 69 10.86 -4.72 5.90
N LEU A 70 12.18 -4.71 6.12
CA LEU A 70 12.92 -3.54 6.62
C LEU A 70 13.11 -2.42 5.56
N GLY A 71 12.67 -2.64 4.31
CA GLY A 71 12.83 -1.68 3.22
C GLY A 71 11.64 -0.75 2.99
N ASN A 72 10.47 -1.08 3.55
CA ASN A 72 9.24 -0.34 3.30
C ASN A 72 9.18 0.92 4.16
N ARG A 73 8.80 2.05 3.55
CA ARG A 73 8.76 3.36 4.20
C ARG A 73 7.42 4.05 3.96
N PHE A 74 6.80 4.46 5.06
CA PHE A 74 5.49 5.11 5.09
C PHE A 74 5.58 6.51 5.68
N ILE A 75 4.84 7.45 5.10
CA ILE A 75 4.60 8.78 5.63
C ILE A 75 3.19 8.78 6.23
N VAL A 76 3.08 8.96 7.54
CA VAL A 76 1.78 8.96 8.22
C VAL A 76 1.19 10.36 8.18
N LYS A 77 0.05 10.51 7.50
CA LYS A 77 -0.72 11.77 7.53
C LYS A 77 -1.31 11.96 8.93
N LYS A 78 -0.95 13.06 9.59
CA LYS A 78 -1.61 13.48 10.82
C LYS A 78 -2.98 14.06 10.43
N GLY A 79 -4.04 13.52 11.04
CA GLY A 79 -5.37 14.11 11.01
C GLY A 79 -5.40 15.46 11.71
#